data_AF-A0A8J3DAQ3-F1
#
_entry.id   AF-A0A8J3DAQ3-F1
#
_cell.length_a   1.000
_cell.length_b   1.000
_cell.length_c   1.000
_cell.angle_alpha   90.00
_cell.angle_beta   90.00
_cell.angle_gamma   90.00
#
_symmetry.space_group_name_H-M   'P 1'
#
loop_
_entity.id
_entity.type
_entity.pdbx_description
1 polymer ?
#
loop_
_entity_poly.entity_id
_entity_poly.type
_entity_poly.pdbx_seq_one_letter_code
_entity_poly.pdbx_strand_id
1 'polypeptide(L)'
;MMPQRKYRIYQTGAVLLMILALYWSFYQWRGQRMGTNWMAPFMSAAQNLRPGERVFLIDLSDIRKFKALDDVVSEDGYRFQKSSNLQPYIYDPIGYPYLIKAATLIFPWAGHQLAIILFQCLVHLILCWCVLSEQKLSRNFRILFLILYALNPIVLRFVTFNHYYFWQAIPSFWLLFLALDIRQKIGWLLLMGTLPFVLLARPTTIFIAIACLVALYRHWSGKWAIAYTLLVMLLVGWLYVPNQKNPWHTMYVGIGGYENPYGIVLSDESAYSLYERETKVPLSASVGNNYFDPVVQRQYRSITKEAYLSVLRKNTLLLAKNAAAYFFGAFSLGYVNKGADWLNYLVSASGLVFFLWLLLRKKYQLLLWMVLSVAGFVFYYPPIQSYMYGNYLLLVWGFIALVEPSLSTFLAKKSRDPS
;
A
#
# COMPACT_ATOMS: atom_id res chain seq x y z
N MET A 1 14.82 6.48 32.86
CA MET A 1 13.64 7.21 32.34
C MET A 1 14.02 8.65 32.06
N MET A 2 13.55 9.24 30.97
CA MET A 2 13.84 10.65 30.64
C MET A 2 12.91 11.57 31.45
N PRO A 3 13.39 12.70 32.00
CA PRO A 3 12.52 13.67 32.68
C PRO A 3 11.36 14.13 31.78
N GLN A 4 10.15 14.26 32.34
CA GLN A 4 8.93 14.56 31.58
C GLN A 4 9.04 15.82 30.70
N ARG A 5 9.76 16.85 31.16
CA ARG A 5 10.04 18.06 30.38
C ARG A 5 10.90 17.79 29.14
N LYS A 6 12.00 17.05 29.30
CA LYS A 6 12.89 16.68 28.18
C LYS A 6 12.15 15.81 27.16
N TYR A 7 11.24 14.96 27.65
CA TYR A 7 10.40 14.12 26.80
C TYR A 7 9.46 14.94 25.91
N ARG A 8 8.76 15.93 26.46
CA ARG A 8 7.89 16.83 25.66
C ARG A 8 8.68 17.60 24.60
N ILE A 9 9.85 18.13 24.95
CA ILE A 9 10.72 18.84 24.00
C ILE A 9 11.10 17.93 22.83
N TYR A 10 11.49 16.68 23.12
CA TYR A 10 11.79 15.69 22.09
C TYR A 10 10.58 15.41 21.18
N GLN A 11 9.39 15.22 21.74
CA GLN A 11 8.17 14.97 20.96
C GLN A 11 7.84 16.15 20.03
N THR A 12 7.88 17.38 20.55
CA THR A 12 7.63 18.58 19.75
C THR A 12 8.66 18.72 18.63
N GLY A 13 9.95 18.52 18.94
CA GLY A 13 11.01 18.56 17.93
C GLY A 13 10.83 17.50 16.84
N ALA A 14 10.46 16.26 17.22
CA ALA A 14 10.20 15.19 16.27
C ALA A 14 9.01 15.51 15.35
N VAL A 15 7.92 16.05 15.89
CA VAL A 15 6.75 16.46 15.09
C VAL A 15 7.11 17.58 14.12
N LEU A 16 7.84 18.61 14.56
CA LEU A 16 8.30 19.68 13.69
C LEU A 16 9.19 19.16 12.56
N LEU A 17 10.13 18.27 12.85
CA LEU A 17 10.99 17.63 11.84
C LEU A 17 10.15 16.82 10.83
N MET A 18 9.15 16.07 11.29
CA MET A 18 8.26 15.33 10.38
C MET A 18 7.46 16.26 9.47
N ILE A 19 6.94 17.38 9.99
CA ILE A 19 6.22 18.37 9.20
C ILE A 19 7.13 18.98 8.13
N LEU A 20 8.35 19.40 8.51
CA LEU A 20 9.33 19.95 7.58
C LEU A 20 9.73 18.93 6.50
N ALA A 21 9.95 17.68 6.89
CA ALA A 21 10.30 16.61 5.96
C ALA A 21 9.15 16.26 5.00
N LEU A 22 7.90 16.28 5.47
CA LEU A 22 6.71 16.10 4.62
C LEU A 22 6.54 17.27 3.65
N TYR A 23 6.71 18.51 4.11
CA TYR A 23 6.66 19.69 3.26
C TYR A 23 7.74 19.63 2.17
N TRP A 24 8.98 19.32 2.55
CA TRP A 24 10.09 19.14 1.63
C TRP A 24 9.81 18.02 0.62
N SER A 25 9.35 16.86 1.10
CA SER A 25 9.01 15.71 0.25
C SER A 25 7.90 16.06 -0.75
N PHE A 26 6.83 16.71 -0.29
CA PHE A 26 5.74 17.16 -1.15
C PHE A 26 6.23 18.10 -2.24
N TYR A 27 7.10 19.06 -1.90
CA TYR A 27 7.68 20.00 -2.86
C TYR A 27 8.56 19.29 -3.89
N GLN A 28 9.50 18.45 -3.45
CA GLN A 28 10.45 17.75 -4.32
C GLN A 28 9.77 16.75 -5.26
N TRP A 29 8.76 16.02 -4.78
CA TRP A 29 8.08 14.98 -5.54
C TRP A 29 6.77 15.45 -6.18
N ARG A 30 6.47 16.75 -6.14
CA ARG A 30 5.20 17.31 -6.64
C ARG A 30 4.91 16.92 -8.07
N GLY A 31 5.90 16.95 -8.96
CA GLY A 31 5.76 16.57 -10.37
C GLY A 31 5.74 15.06 -10.64
N GLN A 32 6.06 14.22 -9.65
CA GLN A 32 6.19 12.77 -9.82
C GLN A 32 5.02 12.03 -9.17
N ARG A 33 3.80 12.39 -9.57
CA ARG A 33 2.55 11.83 -9.06
C ARG A 33 2.02 10.72 -9.96
N MET A 34 0.99 10.02 -9.48
CA MET A 34 0.26 9.10 -10.32
C MET A 34 -0.46 9.89 -11.41
N GLY A 35 -0.32 9.43 -12.66
CA GLY A 35 -0.88 10.11 -13.82
C GLY A 35 -2.41 10.27 -13.74
N THR A 36 -2.90 11.34 -14.35
CA THR A 36 -4.31 11.74 -14.38
C THR A 36 -5.23 10.62 -14.88
N ASN A 37 -4.76 9.77 -15.80
CA ASN A 37 -5.46 8.57 -16.28
C ASN A 37 -5.91 7.62 -15.15
N TRP A 38 -5.06 7.44 -14.14
CA TRP A 38 -5.32 6.51 -13.04
C TRP A 38 -6.00 7.19 -11.85
N MET A 39 -5.82 8.50 -11.70
CA MET A 39 -6.30 9.25 -10.55
C MET A 39 -7.66 9.91 -10.74
N ALA A 40 -7.95 10.39 -11.94
CA ALA A 40 -9.20 11.08 -12.24
C ALA A 40 -10.45 10.20 -12.00
N PRO A 41 -10.47 8.90 -12.35
CA PRO A 41 -11.62 8.04 -12.06
C PRO A 41 -11.94 7.96 -10.56
N PHE A 42 -10.92 7.88 -9.70
CA PHE A 42 -11.12 7.85 -8.26
C PHE A 42 -11.70 9.13 -7.71
N MET A 43 -11.23 10.29 -8.18
CA MET A 43 -11.71 11.60 -7.71
C MET A 43 -13.12 11.91 -8.23
N SER A 44 -13.40 11.55 -9.48
CA SER A 44 -14.75 11.64 -10.05
C SER A 44 -15.72 10.74 -9.29
N ALA A 45 -15.32 9.50 -9.01
CA ALA A 45 -16.14 8.57 -8.23
C ALA A 45 -16.35 9.03 -6.80
N ALA A 46 -15.32 9.56 -6.12
CA ALA A 46 -15.44 10.08 -4.77
C ALA A 46 -16.55 11.15 -4.65
N GLN A 47 -16.69 12.00 -5.65
CA GLN A 47 -17.72 13.02 -5.67
C GLN A 47 -19.12 12.49 -6.02
N ASN A 48 -19.17 11.39 -6.78
CA ASN A 48 -20.40 10.76 -7.24
C ASN A 48 -20.74 9.47 -6.47
N LEU A 49 -20.13 9.25 -5.30
CA LEU A 49 -20.48 8.15 -4.41
C LEU A 49 -21.95 8.25 -4.01
N ARG A 50 -22.68 7.17 -4.22
CA ARG A 50 -24.07 7.03 -3.79
C ARG A 50 -24.12 5.98 -2.68
N PRO A 51 -24.43 6.36 -1.43
CA PRO A 51 -24.47 5.43 -0.31
C PRO A 51 -25.38 4.22 -0.62
N GLY A 52 -24.85 3.01 -0.44
CA GLY A 52 -25.59 1.77 -0.70
C GLY A 52 -25.59 1.28 -2.15
N GLU A 53 -25.18 2.10 -3.12
CA GLU A 53 -25.00 1.63 -4.50
C GLU A 53 -23.64 0.92 -4.64
N ARG A 54 -23.67 -0.34 -5.07
CA ARG A 54 -22.46 -1.14 -5.36
C ARG A 54 -21.95 -0.89 -6.78
N VAL A 55 -21.96 0.37 -7.21
CA VAL A 55 -21.53 0.78 -8.53
C VAL A 55 -20.57 1.95 -8.38
N PHE A 56 -19.39 1.80 -8.96
CA PHE A 56 -18.42 2.88 -9.05
C PHE A 56 -18.80 3.71 -10.28
N LEU A 57 -19.28 4.93 -10.05
CA LEU A 57 -19.80 5.82 -11.08
C LEU A 57 -18.84 6.97 -11.34
N ILE A 58 -18.59 7.29 -12.60
CA ILE A 58 -17.72 8.39 -13.02
C ILE A 58 -18.40 9.27 -14.07
N ASP A 59 -17.96 10.53 -14.14
CA ASP A 59 -18.26 11.44 -15.25
C ASP A 59 -17.02 11.54 -16.17
N LEU A 60 -17.11 10.99 -17.38
CA LEU A 60 -16.02 11.05 -18.35
C LEU A 60 -15.69 12.46 -18.82
N SER A 61 -16.70 13.34 -18.92
CA SER A 61 -16.48 14.71 -19.37
C SER A 61 -15.65 15.49 -18.35
N ASP A 62 -15.94 15.30 -17.06
CA ASP A 62 -15.18 15.92 -15.96
C ASP A 62 -13.76 15.34 -15.86
N ILE A 63 -13.61 14.03 -16.07
CA ILE A 63 -12.29 13.38 -16.17
C ILE A 63 -11.46 13.95 -17.33
N ARG A 64 -12.07 14.15 -18.51
CA ARG A 64 -11.37 14.73 -19.67
C ARG A 64 -10.91 16.17 -19.40
N LYS A 65 -11.73 16.98 -18.72
CA LYS A 65 -11.35 18.33 -18.28
C LYS A 65 -10.15 18.29 -17.35
N PHE A 66 -10.18 17.43 -16.32
CA PHE A 66 -9.05 17.28 -15.39
C PHE A 66 -7.77 16.81 -16.11
N LYS A 67 -7.87 15.88 -17.06
CA LYS A 67 -6.74 15.39 -17.85
C LYS A 67 -6.14 16.44 -18.79
N ALA A 68 -6.91 17.48 -19.14
CA ALA A 68 -6.48 18.56 -20.02
C ALA A 68 -5.84 19.72 -19.26
N LEU A 69 -5.66 19.62 -17.95
CA LEU A 69 -4.92 20.61 -17.17
C LEU A 69 -3.42 20.50 -17.49
N ASP A 70 -2.80 21.66 -17.71
CA ASP A 70 -1.40 21.72 -18.17
C ASP A 70 -0.38 21.63 -17.03
N ASP A 71 -0.82 21.84 -15.77
CA ASP A 71 0.08 21.92 -14.63
C ASP A 71 -0.47 21.31 -13.34
N VAL A 72 0.46 20.89 -12.48
CA VAL A 72 0.17 20.19 -11.22
C VAL A 72 -0.51 21.08 -10.17
N VAL A 73 -0.33 22.41 -10.22
CA VAL A 73 -1.01 23.34 -9.32
C VAL A 73 -2.50 23.40 -9.66
N SER A 74 -2.83 23.46 -10.95
CA SER A 74 -4.21 23.38 -11.43
C SER A 74 -4.85 22.04 -11.06
N GLU A 75 -4.13 20.93 -11.20
CA GLU A 75 -4.61 19.61 -10.72
C GLU A 75 -4.88 19.60 -9.21
N ASP A 76 -4.01 20.21 -8.40
CA ASP A 76 -4.17 20.33 -6.94
C ASP A 76 -5.38 21.16 -6.53
N GLY A 77 -5.73 22.16 -7.34
CA GLY A 77 -6.89 23.02 -7.15
C GLY A 77 -8.19 22.44 -7.70
N TYR A 78 -8.13 21.40 -8.53
CA TYR A 78 -9.31 20.89 -9.23
C TYR A 78 -10.30 20.20 -8.29
N ARG A 79 -11.58 20.54 -8.45
CA ARG A 79 -12.70 19.98 -7.70
C ARG A 79 -13.67 19.35 -8.68
N PHE A 80 -13.74 18.02 -8.65
CA PHE A 80 -14.72 17.27 -9.44
C PHE A 80 -16.13 17.66 -8.99
N GLN A 81 -17.05 17.68 -9.94
CA GLN A 81 -18.42 18.08 -9.69
C GLN A 81 -19.34 16.87 -9.56
N LYS A 82 -20.45 17.06 -8.84
CA LYS A 82 -21.53 16.07 -8.85
C LYS A 82 -22.18 16.12 -10.22
N SER A 83 -22.36 14.97 -10.86
CA SER A 83 -22.86 14.89 -12.23
C SER A 83 -24.13 14.06 -12.33
N SER A 84 -24.98 14.40 -13.30
CA SER A 84 -26.10 13.58 -13.76
C SER A 84 -25.68 12.63 -14.89
N ASN A 85 -24.59 12.90 -15.59
CA ASN A 85 -24.08 12.09 -16.70
C ASN A 85 -23.05 11.07 -16.20
N LEU A 86 -23.55 10.08 -15.45
CA LEU A 86 -22.72 9.08 -14.81
C LEU A 86 -22.71 7.78 -15.62
N GLN A 87 -21.54 7.16 -15.67
CA GLN A 87 -21.38 5.81 -16.22
C GLN A 87 -20.65 4.89 -15.24
N PRO A 88 -20.93 3.58 -15.26
CA PRO A 88 -20.20 2.59 -14.48
C PRO A 88 -18.72 2.53 -14.87
N TYR A 89 -17.85 2.30 -13.88
CA TYR A 89 -16.43 2.06 -14.06
C TYR A 89 -15.98 0.90 -13.18
N ILE A 90 -15.52 -0.18 -13.79
CA ILE A 90 -15.41 -1.50 -13.13
C ILE A 90 -13.96 -1.96 -12.92
N TYR A 91 -13.00 -1.05 -13.14
CA TYR A 91 -11.58 -1.41 -13.22
C TYR A 91 -10.84 -1.16 -11.94
N ASP A 92 -11.19 -0.11 -11.20
CA ASP A 92 -10.51 0.19 -9.95
C ASP A 92 -11.34 -0.15 -8.70
N PRO A 93 -10.65 -0.47 -7.61
CA PRO A 93 -11.29 -0.75 -6.33
C PRO A 93 -12.01 0.48 -5.74
N ILE A 94 -13.23 0.27 -5.25
CA ILE A 94 -14.09 1.33 -4.69
C ILE A 94 -13.65 1.87 -3.33
N GLY A 95 -12.71 1.22 -2.63
CA GLY A 95 -12.28 1.68 -1.30
C GLY A 95 -11.58 3.04 -1.31
N TYR A 96 -10.80 3.34 -2.35
CA TYR A 96 -10.04 4.59 -2.41
C TYR A 96 -10.91 5.86 -2.59
N PRO A 97 -11.99 5.84 -3.40
CA PRO A 97 -12.96 6.93 -3.43
C PRO A 97 -13.55 7.31 -2.07
N TYR A 98 -13.81 6.35 -1.18
CA TYR A 98 -14.29 6.67 0.18
C TYR A 98 -13.24 7.43 0.99
N LEU A 99 -11.96 7.07 0.85
CA LEU A 99 -10.85 7.78 1.49
C LEU A 99 -10.69 9.19 0.92
N ILE A 100 -10.83 9.36 -0.39
CA ILE A 100 -10.84 10.69 -1.03
C ILE A 100 -12.03 11.51 -0.54
N LYS A 101 -13.22 10.91 -0.43
CA LYS A 101 -14.41 11.61 0.06
C LYS A 101 -14.20 12.09 1.50
N ALA A 102 -13.71 11.23 2.38
CA ALA A 102 -13.35 11.60 3.74
C ALA A 102 -12.32 12.76 3.75
N ALA A 103 -11.29 12.69 2.90
CA ALA A 103 -10.29 13.75 2.78
C ALA A 103 -10.91 15.09 2.36
N THR A 104 -11.81 15.11 1.38
CA THR A 104 -12.47 16.35 0.92
C THR A 104 -13.41 16.97 1.95
N LEU A 105 -13.96 16.16 2.87
CA LEU A 105 -14.74 16.65 4.00
C LEU A 105 -13.86 17.28 5.08
N ILE A 106 -12.64 16.75 5.29
CA ILE A 106 -11.67 17.29 6.25
C ILE A 106 -10.97 18.54 5.70
N PHE A 107 -10.70 18.58 4.39
CA PHE A 107 -9.99 19.66 3.70
C PHE A 107 -10.85 20.31 2.59
N PRO A 108 -12.01 20.90 2.89
CA PRO A 108 -12.93 21.45 1.88
C PRO A 108 -12.39 22.67 1.12
N TRP A 109 -11.26 23.25 1.53
CA TRP A 109 -10.57 24.34 0.82
C TRP A 109 -9.59 23.83 -0.25
N ALA A 110 -9.18 22.56 -0.21
CA ALA A 110 -8.29 21.96 -1.20
C ALA A 110 -9.07 21.36 -2.38
N GLY A 111 -8.44 21.24 -3.55
CA GLY A 111 -8.94 20.37 -4.62
C GLY A 111 -8.83 18.89 -4.20
N HIS A 112 -9.51 18.00 -4.92
CA HIS A 112 -9.64 16.59 -4.51
C HIS A 112 -8.28 15.87 -4.44
N GLN A 113 -7.37 16.20 -5.36
CA GLN A 113 -6.00 15.67 -5.37
C GLN A 113 -5.20 16.11 -4.14
N LEU A 114 -5.18 17.41 -3.85
CA LEU A 114 -4.45 17.94 -2.71
C LEU A 114 -5.06 17.48 -1.39
N ALA A 115 -6.39 17.40 -1.30
CA ALA A 115 -7.09 16.93 -0.10
C ALA A 115 -6.64 15.52 0.32
N ILE A 116 -6.57 14.57 -0.62
CA ILE A 116 -6.13 13.20 -0.29
C ILE A 116 -4.66 13.14 0.13
N ILE A 117 -3.78 13.94 -0.46
CA ILE A 117 -2.37 14.04 -0.05
C ILE A 117 -2.26 14.60 1.38
N LEU A 118 -2.97 15.68 1.68
CA LEU A 118 -3.00 16.27 3.02
C LEU A 118 -3.53 15.27 4.06
N PHE A 119 -4.54 14.47 3.69
CA PHE A 119 -5.07 13.43 4.57
C PHE A 119 -4.06 12.31 4.83
N GLN A 120 -3.33 11.86 3.81
CA GLN A 120 -2.24 10.87 3.99
C GLN A 120 -1.14 11.41 4.90
N CYS A 121 -0.70 12.66 4.69
CA CYS A 121 0.27 13.35 5.55
C CYS A 121 -0.21 13.43 7.00
N LEU A 122 -1.48 13.81 7.22
CA LEU A 122 -2.07 13.90 8.55
C LEU A 122 -2.11 12.54 9.25
N VAL A 123 -2.54 11.49 8.55
CA VAL A 123 -2.58 10.13 9.11
C VAL A 123 -1.17 9.63 9.46
N HIS A 124 -0.19 9.84 8.57
CA HIS A 124 1.21 9.50 8.84
C HIS A 124 1.75 10.22 10.09
N LEU A 125 1.51 11.53 10.21
CA LEU A 125 1.92 12.32 11.36
C LEU A 125 1.30 11.81 12.66
N ILE A 126 -0.01 11.56 12.68
CA ILE A 126 -0.70 11.10 13.89
C ILE A 126 -0.20 9.72 14.30
N LEU A 127 -0.08 8.77 13.36
CA LEU A 127 0.37 7.42 13.68
C LEU A 127 1.83 7.40 14.15
N CYS A 128 2.73 8.11 13.47
CA CYS A 128 4.13 8.24 13.91
C CYS A 128 4.24 8.94 15.26
N TRP A 129 3.46 10.00 15.50
CA TRP A 129 3.41 10.67 16.80
C TRP A 129 2.93 9.75 17.91
N CYS A 130 1.91 8.91 17.67
CA CYS A 130 1.44 7.92 18.64
C CYS A 130 2.56 6.95 19.04
N VAL A 131 3.32 6.43 18.07
CA VAL A 131 4.47 5.54 18.34
C VAL A 131 5.55 6.27 19.16
N LEU A 132 5.97 7.46 18.73
CA LEU A 132 7.01 8.23 19.43
C LEU A 132 6.58 8.69 20.83
N SER A 133 5.27 8.84 21.04
CA SER A 133 4.65 9.23 22.31
C SER A 133 4.44 8.09 23.30
N GLU A 134 4.78 6.86 22.92
CA GLU A 134 4.68 5.73 23.83
C GLU A 134 5.83 5.75 24.83
N GLN A 135 5.51 5.84 26.13
CA GLN A 135 6.50 6.07 27.19
C GLN A 135 7.38 4.84 27.45
N LYS A 136 6.84 3.64 27.23
CA LYS A 136 7.54 2.37 27.45
C LYS A 136 8.71 2.15 26.50
N LEU A 137 8.72 2.82 25.35
CA LEU A 137 9.79 2.69 24.37
C LEU A 137 11.09 3.30 24.89
N SER A 138 12.21 2.73 24.48
CA SER A 138 13.53 3.27 24.78
C SER A 138 13.78 4.56 23.96
N ARG A 139 14.86 5.27 24.28
CA ARG A 139 15.31 6.41 23.46
C ARG A 139 15.79 5.94 22.08
N ASN A 140 16.52 4.83 22.03
CA ASN A 140 17.11 4.32 20.80
C ASN A 140 16.03 3.88 19.81
N PHE A 141 15.00 3.16 20.27
CA PHE A 141 13.86 2.77 19.44
C PHE A 141 13.23 3.99 18.78
N ARG A 142 12.96 5.05 19.56
CA ARG A 142 12.31 6.27 19.04
C ARG A 142 13.20 6.97 18.00
N ILE A 143 14.50 7.07 18.24
CA ILE A 143 15.45 7.67 17.28
C ILE A 143 15.51 6.85 16.00
N LEU A 144 15.68 5.53 16.10
CA LEU A 144 15.74 4.63 14.95
C LEU A 144 14.43 4.64 14.17
N PHE A 145 13.28 4.60 14.85
CA PHE A 145 11.97 4.71 14.21
C PHE A 145 11.79 6.05 13.50
N LEU A 146 12.20 7.15 14.14
CA LEU A 146 12.13 8.49 13.57
C LEU A 146 12.96 8.56 12.27
N ILE A 147 14.20 8.09 12.28
CA ILE A 147 15.11 8.18 11.14
C ILE A 147 14.75 7.18 10.04
N LEU A 148 14.59 5.90 10.40
CA LEU A 148 14.45 4.80 9.44
C LEU A 148 13.04 4.70 8.84
N TYR A 149 12.01 5.22 9.52
CA TYR A 149 10.63 5.20 9.02
C TYR A 149 10.03 6.61 8.88
N ALA A 150 9.91 7.35 9.98
CA ALA A 150 9.05 8.54 9.99
C ALA A 150 9.60 9.70 9.13
N LEU A 151 10.91 9.85 9.05
CA LEU A 151 11.63 10.84 8.23
C LEU A 151 12.23 10.24 6.95
N ASN A 152 12.04 8.95 6.71
CA ASN A 152 12.68 8.26 5.60
C ASN A 152 12.17 8.81 4.25
N PRO A 153 13.02 9.34 3.35
CA PRO A 153 12.58 9.93 2.10
C PRO A 153 11.78 8.99 1.19
N ILE A 154 12.08 7.68 1.21
CA ILE A 154 11.34 6.68 0.45
C ILE A 154 9.92 6.55 1.01
N VAL A 155 9.79 6.52 2.34
CA VAL A 155 8.47 6.46 3.00
C VAL A 155 7.69 7.72 2.70
N LEU A 156 8.30 8.90 2.92
CA LEU A 156 7.66 10.20 2.71
C LEU A 156 7.23 10.43 1.26
N ARG A 157 8.00 9.92 0.28
CA ARG A 157 7.58 9.93 -1.13
C ARG A 157 6.22 9.27 -1.30
N PHE A 158 5.98 8.11 -0.68
CA PHE A 158 4.68 7.43 -0.78
C PHE A 158 3.59 8.05 0.09
N VAL A 159 3.94 8.70 1.21
CA VAL A 159 2.98 9.49 2.01
C VAL A 159 2.44 10.67 1.20
N THR A 160 3.30 11.31 0.41
CA THR A 160 2.95 12.47 -0.43
C THR A 160 2.48 12.09 -1.84
N PHE A 161 2.49 10.80 -2.17
CA PHE A 161 2.05 10.29 -3.46
C PHE A 161 0.53 10.15 -3.48
N ASN A 162 -0.13 10.80 -4.44
CA ASN A 162 -1.59 10.91 -4.55
C ASN A 162 -2.36 9.59 -4.80
N HIS A 163 -1.79 8.41 -4.57
CA HIS A 163 -2.40 7.12 -4.85
C HIS A 163 -2.61 6.27 -3.60
N TYR A 164 -3.33 5.15 -3.73
CA TYR A 164 -3.70 4.30 -2.58
C TYR A 164 -2.52 3.57 -1.91
N TYR A 165 -1.28 3.76 -2.37
CA TYR A 165 -0.12 3.02 -1.88
C TYR A 165 0.16 3.25 -0.40
N PHE A 166 0.03 4.50 0.09
CA PHE A 166 0.21 4.85 1.50
C PHE A 166 -0.64 3.99 2.44
N TRP A 167 -1.89 3.74 2.07
CA TRP A 167 -2.87 3.07 2.94
C TRP A 167 -2.49 1.62 3.25
N GLN A 168 -1.58 1.01 2.49
CA GLN A 168 -1.05 -0.32 2.78
C GLN A 168 -0.25 -0.39 4.09
N ALA A 169 0.20 0.73 4.65
CA ALA A 169 0.87 0.75 5.94
C ALA A 169 -0.09 0.60 7.13
N ILE A 170 -1.40 0.77 6.93
CA ILE A 170 -2.39 0.71 8.01
C ILE A 170 -2.36 -0.63 8.76
N PRO A 171 -2.43 -1.81 8.11
CA PRO A 171 -2.29 -3.10 8.80
C PRO A 171 -0.97 -3.23 9.57
N SER A 172 0.13 -2.71 9.03
CA SER A 172 1.44 -2.80 9.67
C SER A 172 1.53 -1.92 10.92
N PHE A 173 0.95 -0.71 10.89
CA PHE A 173 0.82 0.12 12.09
C PHE A 173 -0.08 -0.55 13.12
N TRP A 174 -1.15 -1.21 12.69
CA TRP A 174 -2.02 -1.96 13.57
C TRP A 174 -1.26 -3.03 14.35
N LEU A 175 -0.48 -3.86 13.65
CA LEU A 175 0.31 -4.91 14.26
C LEU A 175 1.42 -4.35 15.16
N LEU A 176 2.04 -3.23 14.77
CA LEU A 176 3.00 -2.51 15.61
C LEU A 176 2.35 -2.00 16.90
N PHE A 177 1.15 -1.41 16.81
CA PHE A 177 0.41 -0.89 17.97
C PHE A 177 0.05 -2.00 18.95
N LEU A 178 -0.42 -3.15 18.45
CA LEU A 178 -0.67 -4.33 19.29
C LEU A 178 0.63 -4.78 19.95
N ALA A 179 1.68 -5.02 19.15
CA ALA A 179 2.93 -5.55 19.68
C ALA A 179 3.55 -4.63 20.74
N LEU A 180 3.53 -3.31 20.53
CA LEU A 180 4.10 -2.34 21.45
C LEU A 180 3.14 -1.89 22.56
N ASP A 181 1.92 -2.43 22.61
CA ASP A 181 0.87 -2.04 23.57
C ASP A 181 0.63 -0.51 23.60
N ILE A 182 0.60 0.11 22.41
CA ILE A 182 0.34 1.53 22.20
C ILE A 182 -1.13 1.80 22.52
N ARG A 183 -1.42 2.71 23.47
CA ARG A 183 -2.79 2.95 24.00
C ARG A 183 -3.42 4.26 23.55
N GLN A 184 -2.75 5.00 22.66
CA GLN A 184 -3.20 6.31 22.19
C GLN A 184 -4.48 6.14 21.36
N LYS A 185 -5.62 6.59 21.93
CA LYS A 185 -6.98 6.38 21.38
C LYS A 185 -7.12 6.90 19.95
N ILE A 186 -6.54 8.06 19.65
CA ILE A 186 -6.64 8.67 18.32
C ILE A 186 -6.00 7.80 17.23
N GLY A 187 -4.87 7.15 17.52
CA GLY A 187 -4.24 6.23 16.58
C GLY A 187 -5.09 4.99 16.36
N TRP A 188 -5.66 4.40 17.43
CA TRP A 188 -6.60 3.28 17.30
C TRP A 188 -7.85 3.64 16.50
N LEU A 189 -8.43 4.82 16.73
CA LEU A 189 -9.57 5.31 15.97
C LEU A 189 -9.25 5.41 14.47
N LEU A 190 -8.09 5.94 14.11
CA LEU A 190 -7.65 6.03 12.71
C LEU A 190 -7.43 4.65 12.09
N LEU A 191 -6.74 3.75 12.80
CA LEU A 191 -6.48 2.40 12.32
C LEU A 191 -7.81 1.67 12.06
N MET A 192 -8.69 1.62 13.07
CA MET A 192 -10.01 0.98 12.98
C MET A 192 -10.91 1.61 11.92
N GLY A 193 -10.93 2.93 11.83
CA GLY A 193 -11.74 3.63 10.84
C GLY A 193 -11.28 3.39 9.40
N THR A 194 -9.99 3.13 9.16
CA THR A 194 -9.42 3.06 7.81
C THR A 194 -9.24 1.64 7.27
N LEU A 195 -9.10 0.62 8.12
CA LEU A 195 -8.84 -0.77 7.68
C LEU A 195 -9.87 -1.32 6.67
N PRO A 196 -11.20 -1.14 6.83
CA PRO A 196 -12.16 -1.62 5.82
C PRO A 196 -11.92 -0.99 4.45
N PHE A 197 -11.60 0.30 4.40
CA PHE A 197 -11.36 1.02 3.16
C PHE A 197 -10.00 0.65 2.55
N VAL A 198 -9.00 0.31 3.35
CA VAL A 198 -7.71 -0.22 2.89
C VAL A 198 -7.92 -1.56 2.18
N LEU A 199 -8.70 -2.47 2.79
CA LEU A 199 -9.07 -3.76 2.18
C LEU A 199 -9.80 -3.57 0.85
N LEU A 200 -10.77 -2.66 0.84
CA LEU A 200 -11.54 -2.34 -0.37
C LEU A 200 -10.70 -1.65 -1.43
N ALA A 201 -9.71 -0.82 -1.05
CA ALA A 201 -8.81 -0.11 -1.95
C ALA A 201 -7.72 -1.03 -2.52
N ARG A 202 -7.33 -2.06 -1.76
CA ARG A 202 -6.28 -2.98 -2.18
C ARG A 202 -6.52 -4.39 -1.61
N PRO A 203 -7.21 -5.26 -2.37
CA PRO A 203 -7.53 -6.62 -1.94
C PRO A 203 -6.31 -7.49 -1.61
N THR A 204 -5.12 -7.20 -2.17
CA THR A 204 -3.88 -7.93 -1.84
C THR A 204 -3.46 -7.80 -0.37
N THR A 205 -4.03 -6.85 0.38
CA THR A 205 -3.79 -6.68 1.83
C THR A 205 -4.64 -7.61 2.71
N ILE A 206 -5.48 -8.48 2.11
CA ILE A 206 -6.40 -9.36 2.84
C ILE A 206 -5.71 -10.25 3.87
N PHE A 207 -4.56 -10.85 3.52
CA PHE A 207 -3.83 -11.75 4.41
C PHE A 207 -3.33 -11.05 5.68
N ILE A 208 -2.76 -9.85 5.53
CA ILE A 208 -2.28 -9.07 6.69
C ILE A 208 -3.44 -8.47 7.49
N ALA A 209 -4.55 -8.11 6.85
CA ALA A 209 -5.74 -7.64 7.55
C ALA A 209 -6.39 -8.75 8.39
N ILE A 210 -6.46 -9.98 7.88
CA ILE A 210 -6.90 -11.16 8.66
C ILE A 210 -6.00 -11.33 9.88
N ALA A 211 -4.68 -11.20 9.72
CA ALA A 211 -3.75 -11.26 10.86
C ALA A 211 -4.02 -10.16 11.90
N CYS A 212 -4.36 -8.94 11.47
CA CYS A 212 -4.76 -7.86 12.38
C CYS A 212 -6.02 -8.22 13.18
N LEU A 213 -7.03 -8.76 12.49
CA LEU A 213 -8.29 -9.17 13.12
C LEU A 213 -8.07 -10.31 14.12
N VAL A 214 -7.29 -11.35 13.75
CA VAL A 214 -6.92 -12.44 14.67
C VAL A 214 -6.11 -11.93 15.85
N ALA A 215 -5.16 -11.03 15.63
CA ALA A 215 -4.34 -10.48 16.70
C ALA A 215 -5.15 -9.61 17.69
N LEU A 216 -6.25 -9.01 17.24
CA LEU A 216 -7.17 -8.24 18.09
C LEU A 216 -7.79 -9.09 19.21
N TYR A 217 -8.14 -10.35 18.93
CA TYR A 217 -8.70 -11.29 19.92
C TYR A 217 -7.74 -11.59 21.08
N ARG A 218 -6.43 -11.38 20.89
CA ARG A 218 -5.43 -11.56 21.94
C ARG A 218 -5.26 -10.33 22.82
N HIS A 219 -5.67 -9.15 22.34
CA HIS A 219 -5.38 -7.89 23.01
C HIS A 219 -6.61 -7.26 23.66
N TRP A 220 -7.78 -7.43 23.06
CA TRP A 220 -9.03 -6.84 23.52
C TRP A 220 -10.00 -7.93 23.96
N SER A 221 -11.02 -7.57 24.74
CA SER A 221 -12.04 -8.53 25.15
C SER A 221 -12.65 -9.19 23.90
N GLY A 222 -12.92 -10.50 23.96
CA GLY A 222 -13.47 -11.24 22.82
C GLY A 222 -14.74 -10.59 22.23
N LYS A 223 -15.61 -10.00 23.07
CA LYS A 223 -16.83 -9.30 22.62
C LYS A 223 -16.51 -8.13 21.66
N TRP A 224 -15.57 -7.27 22.03
CA TRP A 224 -15.14 -6.14 21.18
C TRP A 224 -14.46 -6.60 19.90
N ALA A 225 -13.60 -7.63 19.99
CA ALA A 225 -12.94 -8.19 18.82
C ALA A 225 -13.95 -8.79 17.81
N ILE A 226 -14.95 -9.52 18.30
CA ILE A 226 -16.05 -10.06 17.49
C ILE A 226 -16.86 -8.92 16.86
N ALA A 227 -17.31 -7.95 17.66
CA ALA A 227 -18.11 -6.84 17.17
C ALA A 227 -17.39 -6.06 16.05
N TYR A 228 -16.11 -5.76 16.23
CA TYR A 228 -15.33 -5.09 15.21
C TYR A 228 -15.08 -5.97 13.97
N THR A 229 -14.78 -7.26 14.15
CA THR A 229 -14.64 -8.19 13.03
C THR A 229 -15.91 -8.25 12.18
N LEU A 230 -17.08 -8.36 12.82
CA LEU A 230 -18.38 -8.33 12.16
C LEU A 230 -18.60 -7.00 11.44
N LEU A 231 -18.27 -5.87 12.05
CA LEU A 231 -18.36 -4.56 11.41
C LEU A 231 -17.49 -4.48 10.14
N VAL A 232 -16.24 -4.94 10.19
CA VAL A 232 -15.35 -4.96 9.02
C VAL A 232 -15.93 -5.85 7.93
N MET A 233 -16.38 -7.06 8.26
CA MET A 233 -16.97 -7.98 7.29
C MET A 233 -18.25 -7.42 6.66
N LEU A 234 -19.12 -6.79 7.46
CA LEU A 234 -20.34 -6.14 6.97
C LEU A 234 -20.02 -4.96 6.06
N LEU A 235 -19.10 -4.07 6.45
CA LEU A 235 -18.71 -2.92 5.64
C LEU A 235 -18.05 -3.36 4.33
N VAL A 236 -17.08 -4.27 4.40
CA VAL A 236 -16.41 -4.80 3.20
C VAL A 236 -17.43 -5.53 2.33
N GLY A 237 -18.24 -6.43 2.88
CA GLY A 237 -19.25 -7.17 2.12
C GLY A 237 -20.35 -6.28 1.53
N TRP A 238 -20.72 -5.19 2.21
CA TRP A 238 -21.71 -4.25 1.74
C TRP A 238 -21.18 -3.36 0.61
N LEU A 239 -19.94 -2.90 0.70
CA LEU A 239 -19.34 -1.94 -0.24
C LEU A 239 -18.52 -2.61 -1.35
N TYR A 240 -18.16 -3.88 -1.22
CA TYR A 240 -17.31 -4.55 -2.19
C TYR A 240 -17.96 -4.63 -3.57
N VAL A 241 -17.22 -4.12 -4.55
CA VAL A 241 -17.52 -4.25 -5.97
C VAL A 241 -16.41 -5.10 -6.57
N PRO A 242 -16.71 -6.28 -7.17
CA PRO A 242 -15.72 -7.07 -7.87
C PRO A 242 -15.09 -6.23 -8.99
N ASN A 243 -13.79 -5.95 -8.87
CA ASN A 243 -13.06 -5.29 -9.96
C ASN A 243 -12.72 -6.31 -11.05
N GLN A 244 -12.67 -5.86 -12.30
CA GLN A 244 -12.32 -6.69 -13.45
C GLN A 244 -10.83 -6.61 -13.79
N LYS A 245 -9.96 -6.29 -12.81
CA LYS A 245 -8.50 -6.29 -13.06
C LYS A 245 -8.08 -7.69 -13.49
N ASN A 246 -7.34 -7.77 -14.60
CA ASN A 246 -6.86 -9.03 -15.14
C ASN A 246 -5.62 -9.51 -14.33
N PRO A 247 -5.73 -10.54 -13.47
CA PRO A 247 -4.58 -11.02 -12.70
C PRO A 247 -3.49 -11.62 -13.61
N TRP A 248 -3.88 -12.17 -14.76
CA TRP A 248 -2.94 -12.79 -15.70
C TRP A 248 -2.02 -11.77 -16.37
N HIS A 249 -2.47 -10.53 -16.51
CA HIS A 249 -1.59 -9.44 -16.94
C HIS A 249 -0.42 -9.27 -15.97
N THR A 250 -0.70 -9.12 -14.68
CA THR A 250 0.34 -8.96 -13.64
C THR A 250 1.25 -10.19 -13.59
N MET A 251 0.70 -11.40 -13.65
CA MET A 251 1.50 -12.64 -13.66
C MET A 251 2.41 -12.72 -14.89
N TYR A 252 1.92 -12.38 -16.07
CA TYR A 252 2.69 -12.39 -17.33
C TYR A 252 3.81 -11.36 -17.31
N VAL A 253 3.49 -10.10 -16.99
CA VAL A 253 4.49 -9.02 -16.92
C VAL A 253 5.52 -9.29 -15.81
N GLY A 254 5.10 -9.95 -14.72
CA GLY A 254 5.97 -10.38 -13.64
C GLY A 254 7.08 -11.35 -14.07
N ILE A 255 6.95 -12.06 -15.19
CA ILE A 255 8.05 -12.88 -15.74
C ILE A 255 9.25 -12.00 -16.09
N GLY A 256 8.99 -10.79 -16.58
CA GLY A 256 10.00 -9.83 -17.03
C GLY A 256 10.72 -9.08 -15.92
N GLY A 257 10.52 -9.43 -14.65
CA GLY A 257 11.29 -8.83 -13.55
C GLY A 257 12.73 -9.32 -13.47
N TYR A 258 13.17 -10.25 -14.32
CA TYR A 258 14.57 -10.58 -14.56
C TYR A 258 14.73 -10.95 -16.03
N GLU A 259 15.97 -10.95 -16.52
CA GLU A 259 16.31 -11.47 -17.83
C GLU A 259 15.74 -12.88 -18.05
N ASN A 260 15.11 -13.06 -19.20
CA ASN A 260 14.41 -14.28 -19.57
C ASN A 260 14.51 -14.52 -21.09
N PRO A 261 14.48 -15.79 -21.53
CA PRO A 261 14.64 -16.14 -22.94
C PRO A 261 13.42 -15.79 -23.81
N TYR A 262 12.34 -15.25 -23.22
CA TYR A 262 11.11 -14.90 -23.91
C TYR A 262 11.03 -13.42 -24.29
N GLY A 263 12.02 -12.61 -23.90
CA GLY A 263 12.04 -11.17 -24.18
C GLY A 263 10.94 -10.38 -23.46
N ILE A 264 10.36 -10.93 -22.38
CA ILE A 264 9.30 -10.27 -21.61
C ILE A 264 9.97 -9.23 -20.70
N VAL A 265 9.48 -7.99 -20.71
CA VAL A 265 9.98 -6.90 -19.84
C VAL A 265 8.94 -6.60 -18.76
N LEU A 266 9.40 -6.19 -17.56
CA LEU A 266 8.54 -5.70 -16.49
C LEU A 266 7.91 -4.34 -16.84
N SER A 267 6.96 -4.34 -17.76
CA SER A 267 6.21 -3.18 -18.23
C SER A 267 4.86 -3.61 -18.76
N ASP A 268 3.84 -2.78 -18.55
CA ASP A 268 2.50 -3.00 -19.11
C ASP A 268 2.55 -3.13 -20.65
N GLU A 269 3.48 -2.41 -21.28
CA GLU A 269 3.73 -2.45 -22.73
C GLU A 269 4.08 -3.84 -23.25
N SER A 270 4.74 -4.69 -22.46
CA SER A 270 5.03 -6.07 -22.88
C SER A 270 3.75 -6.90 -23.06
N ALA A 271 2.74 -6.65 -22.24
CA ALA A 271 1.45 -7.32 -22.36
C ALA A 271 0.56 -6.70 -23.44
N TYR A 272 0.61 -5.36 -23.60
CA TYR A 272 -0.12 -4.68 -24.67
C TYR A 272 0.43 -5.06 -26.05
N SER A 273 1.76 -5.12 -26.21
CA SER A 273 2.41 -5.58 -27.43
C SER A 273 2.09 -7.04 -27.76
N LEU A 274 1.98 -7.90 -26.73
CA LEU A 274 1.51 -9.27 -26.91
C LEU A 274 0.08 -9.27 -27.48
N TYR A 275 -0.85 -8.50 -26.91
CA TYR A 275 -2.22 -8.43 -27.41
C TYR A 275 -2.28 -7.93 -28.85
N GLU A 276 -1.56 -6.87 -29.18
CA GLU A 276 -1.53 -6.29 -30.52
C GLU A 276 -0.93 -7.27 -31.54
N ARG A 277 0.11 -8.02 -31.16
CA ARG A 277 0.69 -9.04 -32.05
C ARG A 277 -0.31 -10.13 -32.41
N GLU A 278 -1.08 -10.63 -31.43
CA GLU A 278 -2.05 -11.72 -31.59
C GLU A 278 -3.35 -11.26 -32.27
N THR A 279 -3.76 -10.01 -32.09
CA THR A 279 -5.08 -9.52 -32.55
C THR A 279 -5.02 -8.51 -33.69
N LYS A 280 -3.84 -7.93 -33.96
CA LYS A 280 -3.62 -6.78 -34.86
C LYS A 280 -4.37 -5.51 -34.45
N VAL A 281 -4.85 -5.44 -33.21
CA VAL A 281 -5.55 -4.28 -32.65
C VAL A 281 -4.71 -3.68 -31.52
N PRO A 282 -4.35 -2.39 -31.58
CA PRO A 282 -3.60 -1.74 -30.51
C PRO A 282 -4.46 -1.63 -29.25
N LEU A 283 -3.87 -1.76 -28.06
CA LEU A 283 -4.58 -1.67 -26.78
C LEU A 283 -4.24 -0.37 -26.07
N SER A 284 -5.25 0.40 -25.65
CA SER A 284 -5.05 1.66 -24.92
C SER A 284 -5.80 1.68 -23.59
N ALA A 285 -5.04 1.74 -22.49
CA ALA A 285 -5.55 1.81 -21.13
C ALA A 285 -5.97 3.22 -20.65
N SER A 286 -6.02 4.21 -21.55
CA SER A 286 -6.55 5.54 -21.25
C SER A 286 -8.07 5.46 -21.05
N VAL A 287 -8.58 6.05 -19.97
CA VAL A 287 -10.00 5.99 -19.60
C VAL A 287 -10.88 6.42 -20.78
N GLY A 288 -11.78 5.53 -21.22
CA GLY A 288 -12.66 5.72 -22.36
C GLY A 288 -12.19 5.09 -23.68
N ASN A 289 -11.03 4.43 -23.71
CA ASN A 289 -10.53 3.69 -24.87
C ASN A 289 -10.88 2.19 -24.84
N ASN A 290 -10.39 1.42 -25.82
CA ASN A 290 -10.78 0.03 -26.05
C ASN A 290 -10.37 -0.97 -24.95
N TYR A 291 -9.41 -0.63 -24.07
CA TYR A 291 -9.14 -1.46 -22.89
C TYR A 291 -10.38 -1.62 -22.01
N PHE A 292 -11.31 -0.68 -22.06
CA PHE A 292 -12.51 -0.70 -21.23
C PHE A 292 -13.67 -1.50 -21.85
N ASP A 293 -13.46 -2.14 -23.01
CA ASP A 293 -14.45 -2.99 -23.68
C ASP A 293 -14.44 -4.43 -23.11
N PRO A 294 -15.60 -5.00 -22.71
CA PRO A 294 -15.68 -6.35 -22.15
C PRO A 294 -15.19 -7.48 -23.08
N VAL A 295 -15.39 -7.35 -24.40
CA VAL A 295 -14.92 -8.32 -25.40
C VAL A 295 -13.39 -8.28 -25.47
N VAL A 296 -12.82 -7.08 -25.62
CA VAL A 296 -11.36 -6.86 -25.62
C VAL A 296 -10.74 -7.40 -24.34
N GLN A 297 -11.35 -7.15 -23.19
CA GLN A 297 -10.87 -7.66 -21.89
C GLN A 297 -10.86 -9.18 -21.79
N ARG A 298 -11.93 -9.85 -22.22
CA ARG A 298 -11.97 -11.32 -22.22
C ARG A 298 -10.88 -11.90 -23.11
N GLN A 299 -10.70 -11.34 -24.30
CA GLN A 299 -9.66 -11.76 -25.23
C GLN A 299 -8.26 -11.50 -24.65
N TYR A 300 -8.01 -10.30 -24.14
CA TYR A 300 -6.75 -9.93 -23.49
C TYR A 300 -6.40 -10.84 -22.31
N ARG A 301 -7.39 -11.15 -21.47
CA ARG A 301 -7.27 -12.11 -20.37
C ARG A 301 -6.87 -13.49 -20.85
N SER A 302 -7.51 -13.99 -21.92
CA SER A 302 -7.18 -15.29 -22.50
C SER A 302 -5.76 -15.32 -23.04
N ILE A 303 -5.36 -14.29 -23.80
CA ILE A 303 -4.02 -14.20 -24.41
C ILE A 303 -2.93 -14.16 -23.35
N THR A 304 -3.05 -13.28 -22.34
CA THR A 304 -2.05 -13.16 -21.27
C THR A 304 -2.00 -14.41 -20.39
N LYS A 305 -3.14 -15.06 -20.13
CA LYS A 305 -3.20 -16.35 -19.43
C LYS A 305 -2.45 -17.45 -20.19
N GLU A 306 -2.76 -17.66 -21.46
CA GLU A 306 -2.13 -18.72 -22.25
C GLU A 306 -0.63 -18.48 -22.45
N ALA A 307 -0.22 -17.21 -22.62
CA ALA A 307 1.20 -16.86 -22.69
C ALA A 307 1.95 -17.18 -21.39
N TYR A 308 1.37 -16.84 -20.23
CA TYR A 308 1.94 -17.19 -18.93
C TYR A 308 2.02 -18.72 -18.74
N LEU A 309 0.93 -19.44 -19.01
CA LEU A 309 0.88 -20.91 -18.87
C LEU A 309 1.85 -21.62 -19.82
N SER A 310 2.06 -21.09 -21.02
CA SER A 310 3.07 -21.58 -21.96
C SER A 310 4.48 -21.47 -21.37
N VAL A 311 4.83 -20.33 -20.73
CA VAL A 311 6.13 -20.18 -20.05
C VAL A 311 6.23 -21.15 -18.87
N LEU A 312 5.17 -21.28 -18.05
CA LEU A 312 5.16 -22.20 -16.91
C LEU A 312 5.42 -23.65 -17.34
N ARG A 313 4.83 -24.10 -18.45
CA ARG A 313 5.03 -25.45 -19.01
C ARG A 313 6.43 -25.64 -19.60
N LYS A 314 6.99 -24.61 -20.25
CA LYS A 314 8.29 -24.71 -20.93
C LYS A 314 9.48 -24.51 -19.99
N ASN A 315 9.36 -23.69 -18.96
CA ASN A 315 10.45 -23.33 -18.06
C ASN A 315 9.95 -22.98 -16.66
N THR A 316 9.47 -23.99 -15.92
CA THR A 316 9.02 -23.83 -14.53
C THR A 316 10.12 -23.31 -13.61
N LEU A 317 11.38 -23.69 -13.86
CA LEU A 317 12.52 -23.29 -13.03
C LEU A 317 12.77 -21.78 -13.07
N LEU A 318 12.58 -21.13 -14.22
CA LEU A 318 12.64 -19.67 -14.35
C LEU A 318 11.64 -19.00 -13.39
N LEU A 319 10.39 -19.47 -13.38
CA LEU A 319 9.35 -18.88 -12.53
C LEU A 319 9.63 -19.14 -11.05
N ALA A 320 10.11 -20.34 -10.69
CA ALA A 320 10.52 -20.65 -9.32
C ALA A 320 11.71 -19.79 -8.85
N LYS A 321 12.71 -19.58 -9.71
CA LYS A 321 13.85 -18.68 -9.47
C LYS A 321 13.36 -17.25 -9.20
N ASN A 322 12.51 -16.72 -10.07
CA ASN A 322 11.95 -15.37 -9.93
C ASN A 322 11.13 -15.26 -8.63
N ALA A 323 10.26 -16.24 -8.34
CA ALA A 323 9.46 -16.27 -7.12
C ALA A 323 10.32 -16.26 -5.85
N ALA A 324 11.42 -17.02 -5.81
CA ALA A 324 12.36 -17.01 -4.69
C ALA A 324 13.04 -15.65 -4.53
N ALA A 325 13.52 -15.06 -5.63
CA ALA A 325 14.18 -13.76 -5.61
C ALA A 325 13.20 -12.63 -5.22
N TYR A 326 11.96 -12.69 -5.68
CA TYR A 326 10.89 -11.78 -5.26
C TYR A 326 10.56 -11.94 -3.78
N PHE A 327 10.45 -13.19 -3.30
CA PHE A 327 10.17 -13.47 -1.90
C PHE A 327 11.23 -12.85 -0.99
N PHE A 328 12.51 -13.10 -1.25
CA PHE A 328 13.57 -12.51 -0.44
C PHE A 328 13.77 -11.01 -0.69
N GLY A 329 13.52 -10.52 -1.90
CA GLY A 329 13.46 -9.09 -2.19
C GLY A 329 12.45 -8.35 -1.33
N ALA A 330 11.35 -9.01 -0.95
CA ALA A 330 10.36 -8.45 -0.03
C ALA A 330 10.88 -8.27 1.41
N PHE A 331 12.00 -8.90 1.79
CA PHE A 331 12.67 -8.70 3.07
C PHE A 331 13.76 -7.62 3.03
N SER A 332 13.81 -6.81 1.95
CA SER A 332 14.78 -5.73 1.74
C SER A 332 14.09 -4.46 1.21
N LEU A 333 14.80 -3.61 0.47
CA LEU A 333 14.27 -2.37 -0.12
C LEU A 333 13.24 -2.62 -1.23
N GLY A 334 13.14 -3.86 -1.73
CA GLY A 334 12.28 -4.24 -2.84
C GLY A 334 12.94 -4.08 -4.21
N TYR A 335 12.22 -4.51 -5.23
CA TYR A 335 12.71 -4.52 -6.60
C TYR A 335 12.95 -3.10 -7.12
N VAL A 336 14.17 -2.83 -7.59
CA VAL A 336 14.58 -1.56 -8.19
C VAL A 336 14.16 -1.55 -9.66
N ASN A 337 13.03 -0.89 -9.94
CA ASN A 337 12.54 -0.76 -11.31
C ASN A 337 13.57 -0.05 -12.20
N LYS A 338 13.80 -0.58 -13.41
CA LYS A 338 14.85 -0.15 -14.36
C LYS A 338 16.29 -0.27 -13.83
N GLY A 339 16.51 -0.90 -12.68
CA GLY A 339 17.83 -1.26 -12.19
C GLY A 339 18.38 -2.48 -12.94
N ALA A 340 19.69 -2.66 -12.91
CA ALA A 340 20.32 -3.86 -13.46
C ALA A 340 19.96 -5.11 -12.64
N ASP A 341 19.87 -6.26 -13.30
CA ASP A 341 19.50 -7.53 -12.66
C ASP A 341 20.38 -7.88 -11.46
N TRP A 342 21.70 -7.69 -11.58
CA TRP A 342 22.64 -7.96 -10.49
C TRP A 342 22.34 -7.16 -9.23
N LEU A 343 21.84 -5.92 -9.37
CA LEU A 343 21.44 -5.09 -8.24
C LEU A 343 20.20 -5.68 -7.56
N ASN A 344 19.22 -6.14 -8.35
CA ASN A 344 18.03 -6.80 -7.81
C ASN A 344 18.35 -8.14 -7.15
N TYR A 345 19.32 -8.91 -7.65
CA TYR A 345 19.84 -10.09 -6.97
C TYR A 345 20.56 -9.74 -5.66
N LEU A 346 21.35 -8.66 -5.62
CA LEU A 346 21.99 -8.17 -4.40
C LEU A 346 20.95 -7.74 -3.35
N VAL A 347 19.91 -7.02 -3.76
CA VAL A 347 18.78 -6.66 -2.89
C VAL A 347 18.09 -7.91 -2.35
N SER A 348 17.80 -8.89 -3.20
CA SER A 348 17.23 -10.17 -2.78
C SER A 348 18.15 -10.90 -1.78
N ALA A 349 19.45 -10.97 -2.04
CA ALA A 349 20.43 -11.60 -1.14
C ALA A 349 20.47 -10.90 0.23
N SER A 350 20.44 -9.56 0.26
CA SER A 350 20.36 -8.82 1.53
C SER A 350 19.08 -9.13 2.31
N GLY A 351 17.95 -9.34 1.61
CA GLY A 351 16.70 -9.73 2.23
C GLY A 351 16.72 -11.16 2.76
N LEU A 352 17.41 -12.09 2.09
CA LEU A 352 17.68 -13.44 2.62
C LEU A 352 18.49 -13.38 3.91
N VAL A 353 19.55 -12.56 3.96
CA VAL A 353 20.35 -12.38 5.19
C VAL A 353 19.48 -11.82 6.32
N PHE A 354 18.64 -10.82 6.04
CA PHE A 354 17.72 -10.25 7.02
C PHE A 354 16.67 -11.27 7.50
N PHE A 355 16.10 -12.06 6.59
CA PHE A 355 15.18 -13.15 6.90
C PHE A 355 15.82 -14.19 7.83
N LEU A 356 17.03 -14.65 7.50
CA LEU A 356 17.78 -15.60 8.32
C LEU A 356 18.13 -15.01 9.68
N TRP A 357 18.48 -13.72 9.76
CA TRP A 357 18.76 -13.07 11.04
C TRP A 357 17.54 -13.01 11.95
N LEU A 358 16.36 -12.68 11.40
CA LEU A 358 15.09 -12.76 12.14
C LEU A 358 14.80 -14.18 12.61
N LEU A 359 15.05 -15.18 11.77
CA LEU A 359 14.83 -16.60 12.07
C LEU A 359 15.74 -17.07 13.22
N LEU A 360 17.05 -16.77 13.14
CA LEU A 360 18.05 -17.09 14.16
C LEU A 360 17.73 -16.41 15.49
N ARG A 361 17.19 -15.19 15.46
CA ARG A 361 16.75 -14.45 16.65
C ARG A 361 15.32 -14.78 17.09
N LYS A 362 14.74 -15.86 16.55
CA LYS A 362 13.42 -16.41 16.87
C LYS A 362 12.28 -15.39 16.76
N LYS A 363 12.38 -14.46 15.80
CA LYS A 363 11.39 -13.41 15.53
C LYS A 363 10.27 -13.90 14.61
N TYR A 364 9.71 -15.08 14.89
CA TYR A 364 8.79 -15.78 14.00
C TYR A 364 7.49 -15.00 13.72
N GLN A 365 6.98 -14.26 14.71
CA GLN A 365 5.77 -13.45 14.52
C GLN A 365 5.99 -12.31 13.52
N LEU A 366 7.12 -11.61 13.63
CA LEU A 366 7.50 -10.56 12.67
C LEU A 366 7.70 -11.12 11.27
N LEU A 367 8.39 -12.25 11.15
CA LEU A 367 8.55 -12.97 9.88
C LEU A 367 7.19 -13.29 9.25
N LEU A 368 6.27 -13.87 10.03
CA LEU A 368 4.93 -14.19 9.55
C LEU A 368 4.19 -12.94 9.07
N TRP A 369 4.24 -11.83 9.80
CA TRP A 369 3.58 -10.59 9.41
C TRP A 369 4.17 -9.99 8.12
N MET A 370 5.49 -10.04 7.96
CA MET A 370 6.14 -9.63 6.71
C MET A 370 5.68 -10.50 5.54
N VAL A 371 5.67 -11.82 5.69
CA VAL A 371 5.17 -12.76 4.65
C VAL A 371 3.72 -12.44 4.30
N LEU A 372 2.83 -12.32 5.29
CA LEU A 372 1.40 -12.05 5.04
C LEU A 372 1.16 -10.70 4.38
N SER A 373 2.05 -9.71 4.57
CA SER A 373 1.94 -8.41 3.90
C SER A 373 2.19 -8.46 2.39
N VAL A 374 2.92 -9.48 1.90
CA VAL A 374 3.30 -9.64 0.48
C VAL A 374 2.78 -10.91 -0.18
N ALA A 375 2.21 -11.84 0.59
CA ALA A 375 1.74 -13.16 0.12
C ALA A 375 0.76 -13.07 -1.06
N GLY A 376 0.01 -11.97 -1.16
CA GLY A 376 -0.95 -11.75 -2.24
C GLY A 376 -0.35 -11.45 -3.62
N PHE A 377 0.98 -11.30 -3.76
CA PHE A 377 1.59 -11.06 -5.08
C PHE A 377 3.01 -11.60 -5.26
N VAL A 378 3.77 -11.79 -4.18
CA VAL A 378 5.24 -11.94 -4.23
C VAL A 378 5.73 -13.15 -5.04
N PHE A 379 4.90 -14.19 -5.19
CA PHE A 379 5.29 -15.40 -5.92
C PHE A 379 5.22 -15.27 -7.44
N TYR A 380 4.60 -14.21 -7.96
CA TYR A 380 4.41 -14.04 -9.41
C TYR A 380 4.67 -12.62 -9.91
N TYR A 381 4.94 -11.67 -9.01
CA TYR A 381 5.25 -10.29 -9.38
C TYR A 381 6.33 -9.72 -8.47
N PRO A 382 7.32 -8.98 -9.01
CA PRO A 382 8.38 -8.40 -8.21
C PRO A 382 7.83 -7.45 -7.15
N PRO A 383 8.43 -7.44 -5.96
CA PRO A 383 8.01 -6.56 -4.87
C PRO A 383 8.55 -5.15 -5.11
N ILE A 384 8.00 -4.46 -6.10
CA ILE A 384 8.31 -3.07 -6.38
C ILE A 384 7.94 -2.19 -5.18
N GLN A 385 8.60 -1.03 -5.04
CA GLN A 385 8.51 -0.23 -3.82
C GLN A 385 7.07 0.17 -3.44
N SER A 386 6.24 0.47 -4.43
CA SER A 386 4.82 0.83 -4.21
C SER A 386 3.97 -0.33 -3.68
N TYR A 387 4.34 -1.57 -3.99
CA TYR A 387 3.63 -2.78 -3.56
C TYR A 387 4.14 -3.25 -2.20
N MET A 388 5.38 -2.91 -1.87
CA MET A 388 6.00 -3.16 -0.58
C MET A 388 5.73 -2.10 0.48
N TYR A 389 5.06 -1.00 0.15
CA TYR A 389 4.94 0.13 1.09
C TYR A 389 4.41 -0.30 2.48
N GLY A 390 3.42 -1.19 2.50
CA GLY A 390 2.92 -1.75 3.75
C GLY A 390 3.97 -2.52 4.55
N ASN A 391 4.89 -3.20 3.89
CA ASN A 391 5.93 -3.99 4.53
C ASN A 391 7.10 -3.13 5.08
N TYR A 392 7.35 -1.93 4.55
CA TYR A 392 8.48 -1.11 5.01
C TYR A 392 8.46 -0.81 6.50
N LEU A 393 7.27 -0.57 7.08
CA LEU A 393 7.13 -0.39 8.52
C LEU A 393 7.55 -1.64 9.31
N LEU A 394 7.15 -2.82 8.84
CA LEU A 394 7.50 -4.09 9.46
C LEU A 394 9.00 -4.35 9.34
N LEU A 395 9.62 -4.04 8.20
CA LEU A 395 11.07 -4.16 7.98
C LEU A 395 11.86 -3.28 8.94
N VAL A 396 11.49 -2.00 9.05
CA VAL A 396 12.12 -1.08 10.01
C VAL A 396 11.96 -1.58 11.43
N TRP A 397 10.75 -1.99 11.81
CA TRP A 397 10.53 -2.50 13.16
C TRP A 397 11.30 -3.80 13.42
N GLY A 398 11.35 -4.71 12.44
CA GLY A 398 12.14 -5.94 12.50
C GLY A 398 13.63 -5.66 12.70
N PHE A 399 14.17 -4.69 11.96
CA PHE A 399 15.55 -4.24 12.13
C PHE A 399 15.80 -3.69 13.53
N ILE A 400 14.95 -2.77 14.00
CA ILE A 400 15.06 -2.22 15.37
C ILE A 400 15.01 -3.33 16.42
N ALA A 401 14.12 -4.31 16.26
CA ALA A 401 13.98 -5.44 17.18
C ALA A 401 15.19 -6.41 17.18
N LEU A 402 16.03 -6.36 16.15
CA LEU A 402 17.28 -7.11 16.06
C LEU A 402 18.43 -6.35 16.72
N VAL A 403 18.58 -5.04 16.44
CA VAL A 403 19.68 -4.21 16.95
C VAL A 403 19.44 -3.70 18.37
N GLU A 404 18.19 -3.65 18.82
CA GLU A 404 17.81 -3.28 20.18
C GLU A 404 17.04 -4.42 20.87
N PRO A 405 17.76 -5.44 21.40
CA PRO A 405 17.13 -6.62 22.00
C PRO A 405 16.33 -6.33 23.27
N SER A 406 16.54 -5.19 23.94
CA SER A 406 15.84 -4.82 25.17
C SER A 406 14.31 -4.81 25.00
N LEU A 407 13.82 -4.56 23.78
CA LEU A 407 12.40 -4.67 23.43
C LEU A 407 11.86 -6.10 23.49
N SER A 408 12.71 -7.09 23.21
CA SER A 408 12.30 -8.50 23.10
C SER A 408 11.98 -9.14 24.45
N THR A 409 12.69 -8.72 25.49
CA THR A 409 12.44 -9.13 26.88
C THR A 409 11.08 -8.64 27.38
N PHE A 410 10.65 -7.46 26.91
CA PHE A 410 9.35 -6.88 27.27
C PHE A 410 8.17 -7.67 26.68
N LEU A 411 8.25 -8.04 25.39
CA LEU A 411 7.21 -8.85 24.73
C LEU A 411 7.10 -10.26 25.32
N ALA A 412 8.24 -10.88 25.66
CA ALA A 412 8.26 -12.21 26.27
C ALA A 412 7.65 -12.22 27.68
N LYS A 413 7.89 -11.17 28.48
CA LYS A 413 7.41 -11.10 29.87
C LYS A 413 5.88 -10.96 29.95
N LYS A 414 5.27 -10.17 29.07
CA LYS A 414 3.80 -9.97 29.04
C LYS A 414 3.03 -11.24 28.62
N SER A 415 3.62 -12.12 27.82
CA SER A 415 2.98 -13.41 27.46
C SER A 415 2.85 -14.39 28.62
N ARG A 416 3.56 -14.15 29.74
CA ARG A 416 3.56 -15.02 30.92
C ARG A 416 2.61 -14.57 32.03
N ASP A 417 2.10 -13.35 31.96
CA ASP A 417 1.07 -12.83 32.87
C ASP A 417 -0.23 -12.59 32.10
N PRO A 418 -1.05 -13.64 31.87
CA PRO A 418 -2.42 -13.43 31.44
C PRO A 418 -3.18 -12.80 32.60
N SER A 419 -3.50 -11.51 32.46
CA SER A 419 -4.44 -10.80 33.33
C SER A 419 -5.84 -10.90 32.76
#